data_AF-A0AAD0XSF8-F1
#
_entry.id   AF-A0AAD0XSF8-F1
#
_cell.length_a   1.000
_cell.length_b   1.000
_cell.length_c   1.000
_cell.angle_alpha   90.00
_cell.angle_beta   90.00
_cell.angle_gamma   90.00
#
_symmetry.space_group_name_H-M   'P 1'
#
loop_
_entity.id
_entity.type
_entity.pdbx_description
1 polymer ?
#
loop_
_entity_poly.entity_id
_entity_poly.type
_entity_poly.pdbx_seq_one_letter_code
_entity_poly.pdbx_strand_id
1 'polypeptide(L)'
;MIQHSKLYKVYFLSFEEGASLVMPKGCSPMFLEKIKGWYLGFPFDCIVIEGNGTEIGDIHLTLSEYSPLRGNNWSIVNQSRWISIAQIEKNNKEKHESATTMLSKIAGEGYYEMSASYLNELSQWTLNALNKYSKVKTVQLLHSDEIRRKHDESLALSMKIEIIRSLFFGIPNPDWKELADSNSRKSEFLTDRLTALLDTWEHTQETLTILSERVSEKKFLVWEMIAEYTIVVLILLELIIEIMDFILK
;
A
#
# COMPACT_ATOMS: atom_id res chain seq x y z
N MET A 1 39.07 15.10 2.53
CA MET A 1 38.48 13.95 1.83
C MET A 1 36.97 14.06 1.99
N ILE A 2 36.25 14.46 0.93
CA ILE A 2 34.78 14.52 0.99
C ILE A 2 34.30 13.07 0.89
N GLN A 3 33.88 12.52 2.02
CA GLN A 3 33.29 11.19 2.06
C GLN A 3 31.91 11.32 1.40
N HIS A 4 31.80 10.98 0.11
CA HIS A 4 30.52 10.95 -0.57
C HIS A 4 29.61 10.00 0.20
N SER A 5 28.57 10.55 0.83
CA SER A 5 27.58 9.75 1.54
C SER A 5 26.92 8.81 0.53
N LYS A 6 26.99 7.51 0.80
CA LYS A 6 26.32 6.52 -0.03
C LYS A 6 24.81 6.79 -0.06
N LEU A 7 24.22 6.68 -1.24
CA LEU A 7 22.80 6.86 -1.49
C LEU A 7 22.18 5.53 -1.85
N TYR A 8 20.95 5.31 -1.41
CA TYR A 8 20.20 4.09 -1.68
C TYR A 8 18.84 4.42 -2.26
N LYS A 9 18.34 3.53 -3.10
CA LYS A 9 17.00 3.63 -3.66
C LYS A 9 16.26 2.32 -3.44
N VAL A 10 15.01 2.42 -3.01
CA VAL A 10 14.14 1.29 -2.70
C VAL A 10 13.10 1.18 -3.81
N TYR A 11 12.96 -0.02 -4.38
CA TYR A 11 11.96 -0.35 -5.39
C TYR A 11 10.98 -1.36 -4.80
N PHE A 12 9.70 -0.96 -4.69
CA PHE A 12 8.65 -1.80 -4.12
C PHE A 12 8.05 -2.71 -5.18
N LEU A 13 7.92 -3.99 -4.85
CA LEU A 13 7.45 -5.01 -5.76
C LEU A 13 6.01 -5.40 -5.47
N SER A 14 5.26 -5.74 -6.51
CA SER A 14 3.97 -6.43 -6.41
C SER A 14 3.97 -7.70 -7.24
N PHE A 15 3.17 -8.66 -6.77
CA PHE A 15 2.96 -9.95 -7.38
C PHE A 15 1.72 -9.89 -8.26
N GLU A 16 1.80 -10.42 -9.48
CA GLU A 16 0.58 -10.68 -10.25
C GLU A 16 -0.23 -11.80 -9.58
N GLU A 17 -1.56 -11.69 -9.66
CA GLU A 17 -2.47 -12.72 -9.15
C GLU A 17 -2.12 -14.10 -9.77
N GLY A 18 -1.86 -15.08 -8.91
CA GLY A 18 -1.51 -16.45 -9.34
C GLY A 18 -0.01 -16.74 -9.50
N ALA A 19 0.88 -15.75 -9.29
CA ALA A 19 2.32 -15.99 -9.31
C ALA A 19 2.78 -16.82 -8.10
N SER A 20 3.77 -17.71 -8.31
CA SER A 20 4.39 -18.45 -7.21
C SER A 20 5.19 -17.49 -6.32
N LEU A 21 4.81 -17.42 -5.05
CA LEU A 21 5.31 -16.45 -4.08
C LEU A 21 6.66 -16.91 -3.52
N VAL A 22 7.71 -16.89 -4.34
CA VAL A 22 9.07 -17.23 -3.92
C VAL A 22 9.91 -15.97 -3.87
N MET A 23 9.74 -15.18 -2.81
CA MET A 23 10.74 -14.20 -2.40
C MET A 23 11.86 -14.92 -1.63
N PRO A 24 13.13 -14.53 -1.80
CA PRO A 24 14.17 -14.94 -0.88
C PRO A 24 13.79 -14.54 0.55
N LYS A 25 13.91 -15.46 1.50
CA LYS A 25 13.71 -15.14 2.92
C LYS A 25 14.81 -14.17 3.38
N GLY A 26 14.43 -13.11 4.09
CA GLY A 26 15.37 -12.13 4.64
C GLY A 26 16.02 -11.24 3.57
N CYS A 27 17.33 -11.02 3.69
CA CYS A 27 18.12 -10.16 2.79
C CYS A 27 19.08 -11.00 1.94
N SER A 28 19.04 -10.84 0.62
CA SER A 28 19.91 -11.57 -0.32
C SER A 28 20.57 -10.62 -1.32
N PRO A 29 21.90 -10.73 -1.56
CA PRO A 29 22.57 -9.87 -2.52
C PRO A 29 22.10 -10.15 -3.96
N MET A 30 22.09 -9.10 -4.77
CA MET A 30 21.73 -9.10 -6.17
C MET A 30 22.93 -8.64 -6.98
N PHE A 31 23.33 -9.45 -7.96
CA PHE A 31 24.45 -9.13 -8.85
C PHE A 31 23.90 -8.64 -10.19
N LEU A 32 23.85 -7.32 -10.34
CA LEU A 32 23.60 -6.63 -11.60
C LEU A 32 24.91 -6.20 -12.22
N GLU A 33 25.02 -6.20 -13.54
CA GLU A 33 26.25 -6.03 -14.35
C GLU A 33 27.13 -4.80 -14.03
N LYS A 34 26.70 -3.89 -13.16
CA LYS A 34 27.50 -2.82 -12.53
C LYS A 34 26.89 -2.22 -11.26
N ILE A 35 25.77 -2.78 -10.77
CA ILE A 35 24.96 -2.16 -9.72
C ILE A 35 24.91 -3.10 -8.53
N LYS A 36 25.24 -2.57 -7.35
CA LYS A 36 25.07 -3.31 -6.10
C LYS A 36 23.63 -3.19 -5.64
N GLY A 37 22.95 -4.33 -5.59
CA GLY A 37 21.57 -4.41 -5.12
C GLY A 37 21.39 -5.52 -4.09
N TRP A 38 20.27 -5.45 -3.38
CA TRP A 38 19.83 -6.47 -2.44
C TRP A 38 18.32 -6.65 -2.54
N TYR A 39 17.88 -7.89 -2.43
CA TYR A 39 16.48 -8.25 -2.25
C TYR A 39 16.18 -8.33 -0.78
N LEU A 40 15.07 -7.72 -0.38
CA LEU A 40 14.47 -7.91 0.93
C LEU A 40 13.11 -8.56 0.73
N GLY A 41 12.94 -9.76 1.26
CA GLY A 41 11.66 -10.47 1.24
C GLY A 41 10.65 -9.87 2.22
N PHE A 42 9.56 -10.60 2.43
CA PHE A 42 8.48 -10.19 3.34
C PHE A 42 9.03 -9.82 4.73
N PRO A 43 8.59 -8.69 5.33
CA PRO A 43 7.48 -7.81 4.91
C PRO A 43 7.89 -6.65 4.00
N PHE A 44 9.14 -6.55 3.59
CA PHE A 44 9.60 -5.42 2.78
C PHE A 44 9.33 -5.63 1.29
N ASP A 45 9.38 -6.85 0.75
CA ASP A 45 9.07 -7.15 -0.67
C ASP A 45 9.66 -6.10 -1.65
N CYS A 46 10.94 -5.79 -1.49
CA CYS A 46 11.58 -4.68 -2.19
C CYS A 46 13.00 -4.98 -2.63
N ILE A 47 13.48 -4.21 -3.60
CA ILE A 47 14.87 -4.20 -4.04
C ILE A 47 15.51 -2.91 -3.55
N VAL A 48 16.65 -3.01 -2.89
CA VAL A 48 17.46 -1.87 -2.47
C VAL A 48 18.68 -1.79 -3.36
N ILE A 49 18.93 -0.64 -3.97
CA ILE A 49 20.08 -0.39 -4.84
C ILE A 49 20.99 0.66 -4.23
N GLU A 50 22.30 0.39 -4.19
CA GLU A 50 23.33 1.36 -3.82
C GLU A 50 23.74 2.19 -5.05
N GLY A 51 23.61 3.52 -4.94
CA GLY A 51 24.09 4.50 -5.91
C GLY A 51 25.45 5.07 -5.54
N ASN A 52 26.22 5.46 -6.55
CA ASN A 52 27.60 5.98 -6.39
C ASN A 52 27.67 7.45 -5.93
N GLY A 53 26.78 7.89 -5.04
CA GLY A 53 26.79 9.25 -4.45
C GLY A 53 26.46 10.41 -5.40
N THR A 54 26.17 10.11 -6.67
CA THR A 54 25.46 10.99 -7.62
C THR A 54 24.08 10.38 -7.83
N GLU A 55 23.03 11.20 -7.86
CA GLU A 55 21.68 10.73 -8.19
C GLU A 55 21.74 10.07 -9.57
N ILE A 56 21.73 8.74 -9.58
CA ILE A 56 21.58 7.99 -10.83
C ILE A 56 20.12 8.20 -11.22
N GLY A 57 19.85 8.53 -12.49
CA GLY A 57 18.48 8.57 -13.00
C GLY A 57 17.75 7.26 -12.72
N ASP A 58 16.42 7.24 -12.89
CA ASP A 58 15.63 6.04 -12.64
C ASP A 58 16.23 4.82 -13.37
N ILE A 59 16.74 3.88 -12.58
CA ILE A 59 17.27 2.63 -13.11
C ILE A 59 16.06 1.80 -13.53
N HIS A 60 15.88 1.64 -14.84
CA HIS A 60 14.92 0.68 -15.38
C HIS A 60 15.42 -0.73 -15.06
N LEU A 61 14.78 -1.37 -14.08
CA LEU A 61 15.06 -2.74 -13.70
C LEU A 61 14.16 -3.67 -14.50
N THR A 62 14.73 -4.39 -15.46
CA THR A 62 14.05 -5.50 -16.14
C THR A 62 14.16 -6.75 -15.26
N LEU A 63 13.06 -7.10 -14.57
CA LEU A 63 13.00 -8.20 -13.59
C LEU A 63 13.31 -9.60 -14.18
N SER A 64 13.28 -9.73 -15.50
CA SER A 64 13.57 -10.95 -16.25
C SER A 64 15.05 -11.40 -16.21
N GLU A 65 15.98 -10.52 -15.85
CA GLU A 65 17.43 -10.82 -15.86
C GLU A 65 17.92 -11.50 -14.58
N TYR A 66 17.05 -11.69 -13.57
CA TYR A 66 17.46 -12.10 -12.23
C TYR A 66 17.29 -13.60 -11.97
N SER A 67 18.40 -14.28 -11.70
CA SER A 67 18.48 -15.75 -11.61
C SER A 67 17.68 -16.43 -10.48
N PRO A 68 17.41 -15.85 -9.30
CA PRO A 68 16.53 -16.49 -8.31
C PRO A 68 15.03 -16.33 -8.64
N LEU A 69 14.72 -15.59 -9.70
CA LEU A 69 13.45 -14.93 -9.89
C LEU A 69 12.82 -15.22 -11.27
N ARG A 70 13.54 -15.98 -12.11
CA ARG A 70 13.05 -16.45 -13.40
C ARG A 70 11.76 -17.25 -13.21
N GLY A 71 10.68 -16.76 -13.82
CA GLY A 71 9.37 -17.42 -13.83
C GLY A 71 8.31 -16.78 -12.92
N ASN A 72 8.68 -15.76 -12.13
CA ASN A 72 7.71 -15.03 -11.32
C ASN A 72 7.39 -13.67 -11.99
N ASN A 73 6.11 -13.44 -12.27
CA ASN A 73 5.63 -12.17 -12.77
C ASN A 73 5.57 -11.16 -11.62
N TRP A 74 6.61 -10.33 -11.51
CA TRP A 74 6.56 -9.16 -10.65
C TRP A 74 6.60 -7.88 -11.45
N SER A 75 6.02 -6.86 -10.86
CA SER A 75 6.08 -5.50 -11.34
C SER A 75 6.64 -4.59 -10.26
N ILE A 76 7.40 -3.59 -10.67
CA ILE A 76 7.75 -2.47 -9.80
C ILE A 76 6.52 -1.58 -9.74
N VAL A 77 5.97 -1.43 -8.54
CA VAL A 77 4.79 -0.59 -8.33
C VAL A 77 5.18 0.82 -7.97
N ASN A 78 6.26 0.98 -7.20
CA ASN A 78 6.70 2.28 -6.75
C ASN A 78 8.20 2.28 -6.41
N GLN A 79 8.78 3.47 -6.27
CA GLN A 79 10.18 3.67 -5.88
C GLN A 79 10.30 4.81 -4.87
N SER A 80 11.23 4.68 -3.92
CA SER A 80 11.57 5.75 -2.99
C SER A 80 12.39 6.85 -3.68
N ARG A 81 12.52 8.00 -3.01
CA ARG A 81 13.62 8.93 -3.33
C ARG A 81 14.97 8.31 -2.98
N TRP A 82 16.05 8.98 -3.36
CA TRP A 82 17.39 8.62 -2.91
C TRP A 82 17.54 8.89 -1.40
N ILE A 83 17.78 7.84 -0.63
CA ILE A 83 17.94 7.86 0.83
C ILE A 83 19.44 7.86 1.15
N SER A 84 19.90 8.85 1.92
CA SER A 84 21.30 8.93 2.32
C SER A 84 21.56 8.13 3.59
N ILE A 85 22.62 7.31 3.59
CA ILE A 85 23.10 6.65 4.81
C ILE A 85 23.37 7.66 5.93
N ALA A 86 23.86 8.86 5.60
CA ALA A 86 24.14 9.87 6.60
C ALA A 86 22.88 10.36 7.34
N GLN A 87 21.70 10.30 6.70
CA GLN A 87 20.42 10.60 7.35
C GLN A 87 20.03 9.49 8.35
N ILE A 88 20.38 8.24 8.07
CA ILE A 88 20.10 7.09 8.92
C ILE A 88 21.12 7.01 10.08
N GLU A 89 22.40 7.22 9.80
CA GLU A 89 23.50 7.20 10.77
C GLU A 89 23.49 8.41 11.71
N LYS A 90 23.08 9.60 11.25
CA LYS A 90 22.94 10.76 12.16
C LYS A 90 21.93 10.48 13.29
N ASN A 91 21.00 9.57 13.04
CA ASN A 91 19.95 9.18 13.98
C ASN A 91 20.30 7.91 14.79
N ASN A 92 21.37 7.17 14.43
CA ASN A 92 21.80 5.94 15.11
C ASN A 92 23.28 6.03 15.50
N LYS A 93 23.58 6.03 16.81
CA LYS A 93 24.95 6.19 17.35
C LYS A 93 25.84 4.94 17.21
N GLU A 94 25.40 3.87 16.56
CA GLU A 94 26.13 2.60 16.55
C GLU A 94 27.01 2.45 15.29
N LYS A 95 28.32 2.27 15.51
CA LYS A 95 29.36 2.29 14.47
C LYS A 95 29.55 0.96 13.71
N HIS A 96 28.82 -0.11 14.06
CA HIS A 96 29.00 -1.43 13.45
C HIS A 96 27.67 -2.19 13.33
N GLU A 97 26.79 -1.74 12.42
CA GLU A 97 25.59 -2.49 12.04
C GLU A 97 25.90 -3.45 10.87
N SER A 98 25.25 -4.62 10.86
CA SER A 98 25.34 -5.55 9.73
C SER A 98 24.71 -4.91 8.48
N ALA A 99 25.17 -5.33 7.29
CA ALA A 99 24.60 -4.85 6.03
C ALA A 99 23.08 -5.12 5.96
N THR A 100 22.63 -6.25 6.48
CA THR A 100 21.21 -6.63 6.56
C THR A 100 20.39 -5.63 7.38
N THR A 101 20.84 -5.28 8.59
CA THR A 101 20.18 -4.29 9.44
C THR A 101 20.12 -2.91 8.77
N MET A 102 21.23 -2.47 8.18
CA MET A 102 21.29 -1.19 7.48
C MET A 102 20.31 -1.13 6.30
N LEU A 103 20.28 -2.17 5.47
CA LEU A 103 19.38 -2.24 4.32
C LEU A 103 17.91 -2.30 4.75
N SER A 104 17.61 -2.99 5.86
CA SER A 104 16.26 -3.04 6.44
C SER A 104 15.79 -1.67 6.93
N LYS A 105 16.69 -0.87 7.53
CA LYS A 105 16.39 0.51 7.93
C LYS A 105 16.15 1.42 6.74
N ILE A 106 16.93 1.26 5.67
CA ILE A 106 16.73 1.96 4.39
C ILE A 106 15.36 1.61 3.79
N ALA A 107 15.02 0.32 3.76
CA ALA A 107 13.73 -0.13 3.28
C ALA A 107 12.58 0.39 4.14
N GLY A 108 12.73 0.40 5.47
CA GLY A 108 11.77 0.99 6.41
C GLY A 108 11.53 2.49 6.17
N GLU A 109 12.60 3.27 5.93
CA GLU A 109 12.47 4.70 5.59
C GLU A 109 11.75 4.89 4.25
N GLY A 110 12.08 4.09 3.23
CA GLY A 110 11.38 4.12 1.96
C GLY A 110 9.88 3.80 2.12
N TYR A 111 9.55 2.78 2.93
CA TYR A 111 8.16 2.42 3.23
C TYR A 111 7.42 3.54 3.94
N TYR A 112 8.05 4.21 4.90
CA TYR A 112 7.47 5.36 5.59
C TYR A 112 7.12 6.47 4.59
N GLU A 113 8.05 6.84 3.71
CA GLU A 113 7.83 7.92 2.75
C GLU A 113 6.70 7.61 1.77
N MET A 114 6.70 6.39 1.21
CA MET A 114 5.63 5.92 0.35
C MET A 114 4.27 5.97 1.07
N SER A 115 4.23 5.47 2.30
CA SER A 115 3.00 5.38 3.08
C SER A 115 2.49 6.76 3.50
N ALA A 116 3.39 7.68 3.85
CA ALA A 116 3.05 9.05 4.23
C ALA A 116 2.47 9.82 3.03
N SER A 117 3.06 9.66 1.84
CA SER A 117 2.55 10.27 0.62
C SER A 117 1.16 9.73 0.27
N TYR A 118 1.01 8.40 0.29
CA TYR A 118 -0.28 7.75 0.02
C TYR A 118 -1.36 8.18 1.03
N LEU A 119 -1.04 8.21 2.32
CA LEU A 119 -1.99 8.60 3.36
C LEU A 119 -2.44 10.06 3.19
N ASN A 120 -1.53 10.95 2.81
CA ASN A 120 -1.88 12.34 2.54
C ASN A 120 -2.83 12.45 1.32
N GLU A 121 -2.53 11.74 0.23
CA GLU A 121 -3.42 11.69 -0.95
C GLU A 121 -4.79 11.08 -0.61
N LEU A 122 -4.80 9.98 0.14
CA LEU A 122 -6.00 9.31 0.59
C LEU A 122 -6.84 10.21 1.49
N SER A 123 -6.22 10.92 2.44
CA SER A 123 -6.92 11.86 3.32
C SER A 123 -7.60 12.98 2.53
N GLN A 124 -6.88 13.59 1.58
CA GLN A 124 -7.45 14.61 0.70
C GLN A 124 -8.58 14.06 -0.17
N TRP A 125 -8.40 12.86 -0.75
CA TRP A 125 -9.42 12.21 -1.54
C TRP A 125 -10.68 11.90 -0.71
N THR A 126 -10.50 11.44 0.52
CA THR A 126 -11.58 11.08 1.46
C THR A 126 -12.41 12.31 1.83
N LEU A 127 -11.76 13.44 2.12
CA LEU A 127 -12.44 14.72 2.37
C LEU A 127 -13.23 15.20 1.14
N ASN A 128 -12.65 15.09 -0.06
CA ASN A 128 -13.32 15.44 -1.31
C ASN A 128 -14.51 14.51 -1.59
N ALA A 129 -14.37 13.22 -1.33
CA ALA A 129 -15.43 12.23 -1.44
C ALA A 129 -16.58 12.56 -0.48
N LEU A 130 -16.30 12.85 0.79
CA LEU A 130 -17.32 13.29 1.76
C LEU A 130 -18.14 14.49 1.27
N ASN A 131 -17.46 15.50 0.71
CA ASN A 131 -18.12 16.66 0.15
C ASN A 131 -18.98 16.29 -1.08
N LYS A 132 -18.47 15.44 -1.97
CA LYS A 132 -19.16 14.99 -3.18
C LYS A 132 -20.39 14.13 -2.87
N TYR A 133 -20.33 13.26 -1.87
CA TYR A 133 -21.44 12.39 -1.44
C TYR A 133 -22.39 13.06 -0.41
N SER A 134 -22.16 14.32 -0.05
CA SER A 134 -23.04 15.08 0.84
C SER A 134 -24.44 15.33 0.25
N LYS A 135 -24.55 15.42 -1.09
CA LYS A 135 -25.81 15.59 -1.83
C LYS A 135 -25.91 14.50 -2.90
N VAL A 136 -26.80 13.53 -2.68
CA VAL A 136 -26.77 12.27 -3.43
C VAL A 136 -27.46 12.36 -4.80
N LYS A 137 -26.78 11.86 -5.84
CA LYS A 137 -27.33 11.63 -7.18
C LYS A 137 -27.10 10.18 -7.61
N THR A 138 -28.00 9.59 -8.39
CA THR A 138 -27.98 8.19 -8.86
C THR A 138 -26.67 7.77 -9.55
N VAL A 139 -25.95 8.71 -10.17
CA VAL A 139 -24.62 8.50 -10.80
C VAL A 139 -23.53 8.10 -9.78
N GLN A 140 -23.76 8.35 -8.49
CA GLN A 140 -22.79 8.07 -7.42
C GLN A 140 -22.70 6.58 -7.04
N LEU A 141 -23.63 5.74 -7.48
CA LEU A 141 -23.53 4.27 -7.31
C LEU A 141 -22.34 3.67 -8.07
N LEU A 142 -21.95 4.28 -9.19
CA LEU A 142 -20.81 3.87 -10.01
C LEU A 142 -19.46 4.08 -9.30
N HIS A 143 -19.43 4.88 -8.23
CA HIS A 143 -18.22 5.17 -7.48
C HIS A 143 -18.15 4.38 -6.14
N SER A 144 -19.14 3.53 -5.86
CA SER A 144 -19.15 2.68 -4.66
C SER A 144 -18.01 1.67 -4.66
N ASP A 145 -17.71 1.11 -5.82
CA ASP A 145 -16.59 0.19 -6.01
C ASP A 145 -15.24 0.91 -5.85
N GLU A 146 -15.15 2.20 -6.20
CA GLU A 146 -13.94 3.01 -5.99
C GLU A 146 -13.67 3.23 -4.49
N ILE A 147 -14.69 3.55 -3.69
CA ILE A 147 -14.58 3.70 -2.23
C ILE A 147 -14.17 2.39 -1.58
N ARG A 148 -14.82 1.28 -1.97
CA ARG A 148 -14.49 -0.05 -1.46
C ARG A 148 -13.04 -0.41 -1.78
N ARG A 149 -12.60 -0.21 -3.03
CA ARG A 149 -11.21 -0.47 -3.42
C ARG A 149 -10.23 0.38 -2.62
N LYS A 150 -10.51 1.67 -2.42
CA LYS A 150 -9.66 2.56 -1.61
C LYS A 150 -9.59 2.15 -0.15
N HIS A 151 -10.70 1.66 0.41
CA HIS A 151 -10.75 1.11 1.76
C HIS A 151 -9.91 -0.17 1.88
N ASP A 152 -10.04 -1.10 0.93
CA ASP A 152 -9.32 -2.38 0.95
C ASP A 152 -7.80 -2.18 0.73
N GLU A 153 -7.42 -1.33 -0.23
CA GLU A 153 -6.03 -0.87 -0.44
C GLU A 153 -5.46 -0.23 0.84
N SER A 154 -6.28 0.59 1.51
CA SER A 154 -5.88 1.27 2.74
C SER A 154 -5.58 0.27 3.87
N LEU A 155 -6.49 -0.68 4.09
CA LEU A 155 -6.35 -1.68 5.13
C LEU A 155 -5.14 -2.61 4.90
N ALA A 156 -4.86 -2.97 3.64
CA ALA A 156 -3.69 -3.76 3.31
C ALA A 156 -2.38 -3.01 3.64
N LEU A 157 -2.31 -1.70 3.36
CA LEU A 157 -1.12 -0.91 3.64
C LEU A 157 -0.90 -0.73 5.15
N SER A 158 -1.96 -0.47 5.93
CA SER A 158 -1.83 -0.32 7.38
C SER A 158 -1.35 -1.60 8.06
N MET A 159 -1.86 -2.76 7.64
CA MET A 159 -1.37 -4.06 8.10
C MET A 159 0.13 -4.23 7.80
N LYS A 160 0.57 -3.86 6.60
CA LYS A 160 1.98 -3.96 6.22
C LYS A 160 2.88 -3.08 7.09
N ILE A 161 2.43 -1.86 7.39
CA ILE A 161 3.14 -0.92 8.27
C ILE A 161 3.21 -1.46 9.70
N GLU A 162 2.13 -2.02 10.23
CA GLU A 162 2.12 -2.61 11.57
C GLU A 162 3.07 -3.81 11.66
N ILE A 163 3.14 -4.65 10.61
CA ILE A 163 4.08 -5.76 10.55
C ILE A 163 5.53 -5.24 10.52
N ILE A 164 5.84 -4.24 9.68
CA ILE A 164 7.17 -3.62 9.63
C ILE A 164 7.51 -3.04 11.01
N ARG A 165 6.62 -2.25 11.61
CA ARG A 165 6.76 -1.68 12.97
C ARG A 165 7.05 -2.78 13.98
N SER A 166 6.33 -3.91 13.94
CA SER A 166 6.51 -5.03 14.86
C SER A 166 7.89 -5.71 14.76
N LEU A 167 8.53 -5.71 13.58
CA LEU A 167 9.90 -6.19 13.42
C LEU A 167 10.92 -5.28 14.12
N PHE A 168 10.64 -3.99 14.24
CA PHE A 168 11.47 -3.06 15.03
C PHE A 168 11.22 -3.20 16.54
N PHE A 169 10.04 -3.69 16.96
CA PHE A 169 9.68 -3.93 18.37
C PHE A 169 10.00 -5.34 18.89
N GLY A 170 10.59 -6.22 18.07
CA GLY A 170 11.14 -7.49 18.52
C GLY A 170 10.18 -8.70 18.48
N ILE A 171 9.11 -8.66 17.68
CA ILE A 171 8.39 -9.91 17.39
C ILE A 171 9.34 -10.81 16.58
N PRO A 172 9.63 -12.04 17.04
CA PRO A 172 10.67 -12.86 16.44
C PRO A 172 10.19 -13.45 15.11
N ASN A 173 10.51 -12.76 14.01
CA ASN A 173 10.61 -13.43 12.73
C ASN A 173 12.01 -14.04 12.62
N PRO A 174 12.16 -15.37 12.51
CA PRO A 174 13.47 -16.01 12.39
C PRO A 174 14.28 -15.51 11.19
N ASP A 175 13.61 -15.07 10.12
CA ASP A 175 14.24 -14.53 8.92
C ASP A 175 14.80 -13.09 9.13
N TRP A 176 14.38 -12.41 10.21
CA TRP A 176 14.80 -11.04 10.56
C TRP A 176 15.37 -10.93 11.98
N LYS A 177 15.88 -12.04 12.52
CA LYS A 177 16.39 -12.08 13.89
C LYS A 177 17.50 -11.06 14.16
N GLU A 178 18.41 -10.85 13.20
CA GLU A 178 19.48 -9.84 13.33
C GLU A 178 18.93 -8.42 13.48
N LEU A 179 17.85 -8.09 12.76
CA LEU A 179 17.18 -6.80 12.85
C LEU A 179 16.55 -6.62 14.25
N ALA A 180 15.83 -7.63 14.71
CA ALA A 180 15.21 -7.63 16.03
C ALA A 180 16.26 -7.50 17.16
N ASP A 181 17.37 -8.25 17.06
CA ASP A 181 18.46 -8.22 18.04
C ASP A 181 19.18 -6.86 18.04
N SER A 182 19.38 -6.25 16.86
CA SER A 182 20.00 -4.92 16.73
C SER A 182 19.15 -3.77 17.27
N ASN A 183 17.82 -3.87 17.19
CA ASN A 183 16.89 -2.84 17.65
C ASN A 183 16.52 -2.97 19.14
N SER A 184 17.02 -3.99 19.84
CA SER A 184 16.96 -4.09 21.31
C SER A 184 17.54 -2.85 22.02
N ARG A 185 18.25 -1.98 21.27
CA ARG A 185 18.63 -0.62 21.66
C ARG A 185 17.99 0.44 20.75
N LYS A 186 16.74 0.80 21.03
CA LYS A 186 16.15 2.13 20.82
C LYS A 186 16.50 2.83 19.49
N SER A 187 16.04 2.32 18.34
CA SER A 187 15.77 3.23 17.21
C SER A 187 14.41 3.91 17.42
N GLU A 188 14.30 4.75 18.45
CA GLU A 188 13.06 5.46 18.83
C GLU A 188 12.50 6.27 17.64
N PHE A 189 13.38 6.87 16.83
CA PHE A 189 12.97 7.78 15.74
C PHE A 189 12.11 7.15 14.63
N LEU A 190 12.52 6.02 14.05
CA LEU A 190 11.73 5.35 12.99
C LEU A 190 10.42 4.81 13.58
N THR A 191 10.49 4.36 14.82
CA THR A 191 9.38 3.78 15.56
C THR A 191 8.28 4.81 15.86
N ASP A 192 8.67 5.99 16.33
CA ASP A 192 7.74 7.09 16.62
C ASP A 192 7.07 7.58 15.33
N ARG A 193 7.83 7.65 14.23
CA ARG A 193 7.32 8.04 12.92
C ARG A 193 6.30 7.04 12.38
N LEU A 194 6.57 5.74 12.47
CA LEU A 194 5.62 4.71 12.05
C LEU A 194 4.37 4.72 12.93
N THR A 195 4.51 4.95 14.23
CA THR A 195 3.38 5.04 15.16
C THR A 195 2.50 6.25 14.85
N ALA A 196 3.08 7.44 14.68
CA ALA A 196 2.33 8.65 14.30
C ALA A 196 1.61 8.48 12.95
N LEU A 197 2.20 7.73 12.02
CA LEU A 197 1.59 7.43 10.73
C LEU A 197 0.38 6.50 10.90
N LEU A 198 0.45 5.50 11.77
CA LEU A 198 -0.67 4.62 12.10
C LEU A 198 -1.81 5.38 12.81
N ASP A 199 -1.49 6.30 13.72
CA ASP A 199 -2.52 7.13 14.37
C ASP A 199 -3.27 8.01 13.34
N THR A 200 -2.53 8.58 12.38
CA THR A 200 -3.12 9.36 11.28
C THR A 200 -3.93 8.46 10.33
N TRP A 201 -3.51 7.20 10.20
CA TRP A 201 -4.20 6.18 9.42
C TRP A 201 -5.55 5.83 10.01
N GLU A 202 -5.61 5.61 11.33
CA GLU A 202 -6.83 5.26 12.05
C GLU A 202 -7.93 6.30 11.79
N HIS A 203 -7.59 7.59 11.89
CA HIS A 203 -8.54 8.67 11.60
C HIS A 203 -9.04 8.67 10.15
N THR A 204 -8.15 8.39 9.19
CA THR A 204 -8.53 8.30 7.77
C THR A 204 -9.41 7.07 7.51
N GLN A 205 -9.16 5.97 8.21
CA GLN A 205 -9.91 4.73 8.10
C GLN A 205 -11.32 4.83 8.71
N GLU A 206 -11.47 5.52 9.85
CA GLU A 206 -12.79 5.85 10.42
C GLU A 206 -13.63 6.62 9.39
N THR A 207 -13.01 7.59 8.74
CA THR A 207 -13.67 8.41 7.73
C THR A 207 -14.08 7.61 6.48
N LEU A 208 -13.22 6.68 6.03
CA LEU A 208 -13.52 5.76 4.94
C LEU A 208 -14.65 4.77 5.29
N THR A 209 -14.68 4.29 6.53
CA THR A 209 -15.76 3.43 7.03
C THR A 209 -17.11 4.15 6.95
N ILE A 210 -17.18 5.39 7.44
CA ILE A 210 -18.39 6.23 7.35
C ILE A 210 -18.82 6.44 5.89
N LEU A 211 -17.86 6.68 4.99
CA LEU A 211 -18.16 6.82 3.55
C LEU A 211 -18.73 5.53 2.96
N SER A 212 -18.13 4.39 3.30
CA SER A 212 -18.58 3.06 2.84
C SER A 212 -20.01 2.77 3.31
N GLU A 213 -20.31 3.03 4.57
CA GLU A 213 -21.66 2.89 5.14
C GLU A 213 -22.67 3.78 4.44
N ARG A 214 -22.37 5.07 4.28
CA ARG A 214 -23.26 6.02 3.58
C ARG A 214 -23.55 5.60 2.15
N VAL A 215 -22.55 5.09 1.44
CA VAL A 215 -22.75 4.61 0.07
C VAL A 215 -23.56 3.31 0.04
N SER A 216 -23.38 2.42 1.01
CA SER A 216 -24.19 1.21 1.18
C SER A 216 -25.67 1.54 1.43
N GLU A 217 -25.97 2.45 2.35
CA GLU A 217 -27.34 2.92 2.63
C GLU A 217 -28.00 3.50 1.38
N LYS A 218 -27.26 4.29 0.60
CA LYS A 218 -27.78 4.89 -0.64
C LYS A 218 -27.98 3.87 -1.74
N LYS A 219 -27.16 2.81 -1.81
CA LYS A 219 -27.37 1.67 -2.71
C LYS A 219 -28.66 0.93 -2.37
N PHE A 220 -28.93 0.71 -1.08
CA PHE A 220 -30.17 0.10 -0.62
C PHE A 220 -31.40 0.90 -1.06
N LEU A 221 -31.41 2.23 -0.81
CA LEU A 221 -32.52 3.11 -1.19
C LEU A 221 -32.81 3.13 -2.70
N VAL A 222 -31.79 3.05 -3.56
CA VAL A 222 -32.01 3.00 -5.02
C VAL A 222 -32.61 1.67 -5.44
N TRP A 223 -32.18 0.55 -4.84
CA TRP A 223 -32.80 -0.76 -5.11
C TRP A 223 -34.25 -0.83 -4.65
N GLU A 224 -34.55 -0.24 -3.50
CA GLU A 224 -35.92 -0.10 -2.99
C GLU A 224 -36.79 0.69 -3.98
N MET A 225 -36.30 1.86 -4.44
CA MET A 225 -36.99 2.67 -5.45
C MET A 225 -37.22 1.89 -6.76
N ILE A 226 -36.22 1.17 -7.27
CA ILE A 226 -36.37 0.34 -8.49
C ILE A 226 -37.42 -0.75 -8.27
N ALA A 227 -37.42 -1.40 -7.11
CA ALA A 227 -38.40 -2.44 -6.78
C ALA A 227 -39.83 -1.86 -6.75
N GLU A 228 -40.03 -0.71 -6.09
CA GLU A 228 -41.32 -0.02 -6.07
C GLU A 228 -41.82 0.34 -7.47
N TYR A 229 -40.97 0.95 -8.32
CA TYR A 229 -41.34 1.27 -9.70
C TYR A 229 -41.67 0.01 -10.52
N THR A 230 -40.94 -1.08 -10.30
CA THR A 230 -41.20 -2.35 -10.99
C THR A 230 -42.57 -2.89 -10.61
N ILE A 231 -42.95 -2.83 -9.33
CA ILE A 231 -44.28 -3.23 -8.85
C ILE A 231 -45.37 -2.37 -9.52
N VAL A 232 -45.20 -1.04 -9.58
CA VAL A 232 -46.18 -0.15 -10.23
C VAL A 232 -46.34 -0.47 -11.72
N VAL A 233 -45.25 -0.75 -12.44
CA VAL A 233 -45.29 -1.14 -13.85
C VAL A 233 -46.01 -2.47 -14.04
N LEU A 234 -45.78 -3.45 -13.16
CA LEU A 234 -46.46 -4.74 -13.21
C LEU A 234 -47.97 -4.61 -12.98
N ILE A 235 -48.39 -3.81 -12.00
CA ILE A 235 -49.81 -3.53 -11.74
C ILE A 235 -50.46 -2.83 -12.95
N LEU A 236 -49.79 -1.86 -13.56
CA LEU A 236 -50.28 -1.18 -14.76
C LEU A 236 -50.41 -2.13 -15.96
N LEU A 237 -49.46 -3.05 -16.14
CA LEU A 237 -49.53 -4.08 -17.18
C LEU A 237 -50.72 -5.02 -16.96
N GLU A 238 -50.94 -5.45 -15.72
CA GLU A 238 -52.08 -6.31 -15.36
C GLU A 238 -53.41 -5.61 -15.64
N LEU A 239 -53.54 -4.33 -15.27
CA LEU A 239 -54.72 -3.52 -15.58
C LEU A 239 -54.96 -3.38 -17.10
N ILE A 240 -53.89 -3.18 -17.89
CA ILE A 240 -53.99 -3.10 -19.35
C ILE A 240 -54.48 -4.42 -19.94
N ILE A 241 -53.97 -5.55 -19.44
CA ILE A 241 -54.41 -6.89 -19.86
C ILE A 241 -55.90 -7.07 -19.54
N GLU A 242 -56.35 -6.72 -18.33
CA GLU A 242 -57.76 -6.80 -17.96
C GLU A 242 -58.66 -5.93 -18.83
N ILE A 243 -58.23 -4.70 -19.15
CA ILE A 243 -58.97 -3.80 -20.05
C ILE A 243 -59.04 -4.39 -21.48
N MET A 244 -57.93 -4.94 -21.98
CA MET A 244 -57.90 -5.58 -23.29
C MET A 244 -58.83 -6.80 -23.35
N ASP A 245 -58.83 -7.65 -22.32
CA ASP A 245 -59.71 -8.80 -22.21
C ASP A 245 -61.19 -8.39 -22.12
N PHE A 246 -61.49 -7.26 -21.47
CA PHE A 246 -62.84 -6.69 -21.44
C PHE A 246 -63.29 -6.17 -22.80
N ILE A 247 -62.40 -5.52 -23.57
CA ILE A 247 -62.73 -4.97 -24.90
C ILE A 247 -62.85 -6.09 -25.96
N LEU A 248 -62.09 -7.17 -25.81
CA LEU A 248 -62.09 -8.31 -26.75
C LEU A 248 -63.22 -9.32 -26.52
N LYS A 249 -63.99 -9.17 -25.42
CA LYS A 249 -65.23 -9.91 -25.15
C LYS A 249 -66.45 -9.20 -25.74
#